data_AF-A0A1B6L9B8-F1
#
_entry.id   AF-A0A1B6L9B8-F1
#
_cell.length_a   1.000
_cell.length_b   1.000
_cell.length_c   1.000
_cell.angle_alpha   90.00
_cell.angle_beta   90.00
_cell.angle_gamma   90.00
#
_symmetry.space_group_name_H-M   'P 1'
#
loop_
_entity.id
_entity.type
_entity.pdbx_description
1 polymer ?
#
loop_
_entity_poly.entity_id
_entity_poly.type
_entity_poly.pdbx_seq_one_letter_code
_entity_poly.pdbx_strand_id
1 'polypeptide(L)'
;PKFESCFKLLNLMSKQELLEKVDEMNNILEESECLPEVQEELMDLRRVIDSAGQNVRSPTKSPTKNRAITMCKDRKGLREQLLIPNVRIENEFEQARSKLLNYLKKNVFLKFLVSPSILPLHEVFLIDNVSAKRRIVGAPRAAVHTALHNPHHYLQCDCCKISSDGEILPTMPDVCIVYKLHLESGVLINMYDWLQSFVTIVSPEDRDKDDRKVDPALQARFTRAVSELQFLGFVKASKKKTDHVARLTWGRTC
;
A
#
# COMPACT_ATOMS: atom_id res chain seq x y z
N PRO A 1 -2.80 11.80 10.66
CA PRO A 1 -3.62 11.00 11.61
C PRO A 1 -2.82 10.32 12.74
N LYS A 2 -1.76 9.55 12.45
CA LYS A 2 -0.98 8.86 13.50
C LYS A 2 -0.29 9.84 14.48
N PHE A 3 0.33 10.90 13.96
CA PHE A 3 0.97 11.95 14.77
C PHE A 3 0.01 12.60 15.78
N GLU A 4 -1.17 13.02 15.33
CA GLU A 4 -2.19 13.60 16.22
C GLU A 4 -2.71 12.60 17.26
N SER A 5 -2.78 11.31 16.92
CA SER A 5 -3.13 10.26 17.89
C SER A 5 -2.07 10.12 18.99
N CYS A 6 -0.77 10.19 18.65
CA CYS A 6 0.30 10.17 19.64
C CYS A 6 0.20 11.37 20.61
N PHE A 7 -0.08 12.56 20.10
CA PHE A 7 -0.27 13.75 20.94
C PHE A 7 -1.48 13.66 21.88
N LYS A 8 -2.54 12.93 21.49
CA LYS A 8 -3.66 12.62 22.39
C LYS A 8 -3.24 11.68 23.53
N LEU A 9 -2.37 10.71 23.26
CA LEU A 9 -1.84 9.80 24.30
C LEU A 9 -0.89 10.53 25.25
N LEU A 10 0.00 11.38 24.73
CA LEU A 10 0.89 12.21 25.55
C LEU A 10 0.10 13.15 26.48
N ASN A 11 -1.06 13.64 26.01
CA ASN A 11 -2.00 14.41 26.83
C ASN A 11 -2.69 13.61 27.95
N LEU A 12 -2.48 12.30 28.05
CA LEU A 12 -3.03 11.47 29.13
C LEU A 12 -1.95 10.99 30.11
N MET A 13 -0.68 11.28 29.84
CA MET A 13 0.44 10.82 30.67
C MET A 13 0.45 11.46 32.06
N SER A 14 0.97 10.68 33.02
CA SER A 14 1.22 11.14 34.38
C SER A 14 2.40 12.11 34.43
N LYS A 15 2.49 12.94 35.49
CA LYS A 15 3.59 13.89 35.67
C LYS A 15 4.95 13.20 35.75
N GLN A 16 5.04 12.12 36.52
CA GLN A 16 6.29 11.39 36.74
C GLN A 16 6.82 10.81 35.43
N GLU A 17 5.95 10.13 34.70
CA GLU A 17 6.28 9.53 33.39
C GLU A 17 6.68 10.60 32.36
N LEU A 18 6.03 11.77 32.39
CA LEU A 18 6.38 12.88 31.49
C LEU A 18 7.75 13.47 31.83
N LEU A 19 8.07 13.65 33.12
CA LEU A 19 9.38 14.15 33.55
C LEU A 19 10.50 13.17 33.20
N GLU A 20 10.30 11.88 33.44
CA GLU A 20 11.24 10.82 33.04
C GLU A 20 11.51 10.85 31.53
N LYS A 21 10.47 11.03 30.70
CA LYS A 21 10.65 11.17 29.25
C LYS A 21 11.38 12.44 28.85
N VAL A 22 11.15 13.56 29.54
CA VAL A 22 11.88 14.81 29.28
C VAL A 22 13.36 14.67 29.67
N ASP A 23 13.67 13.98 30.76
CA ASP A 23 15.03 13.67 31.17
C ASP A 23 15.75 12.77 30.15
N GLU A 24 15.07 11.70 29.69
CA GLU A 24 15.58 10.87 28.59
C GLU A 24 15.86 11.70 27.33
N MET A 25 14.95 12.60 26.96
CA MET A 25 15.14 13.50 25.81
C MET A 25 16.35 14.42 25.98
N ASN A 26 16.55 14.97 27.18
CA ASN A 26 17.70 15.82 27.48
C ASN A 26 19.02 15.05 27.35
N ASN A 27 19.09 13.83 27.88
CA ASN A 27 20.28 12.98 27.77
C ASN A 27 20.64 12.69 26.31
N ILE A 28 19.64 12.41 25.45
CA ILE A 28 19.87 12.19 24.01
C ILE A 28 20.42 13.45 23.33
N LEU A 29 19.92 14.62 23.71
CA LEU A 29 20.39 15.90 23.17
C LEU A 29 21.83 16.21 23.62
N GLU A 30 22.17 15.91 24.88
CA GLU A 30 23.53 16.05 25.42
C GLU A 30 24.53 15.15 24.68
N GLU A 31 24.18 13.88 24.45
CA GLU A 31 25.03 12.94 23.71
C GLU A 31 25.26 13.34 22.26
N SER A 32 24.27 14.00 21.65
CA SER A 32 24.30 14.37 20.23
C SER A 32 24.97 15.73 19.95
N GLU A 33 25.33 16.48 21.00
CA GLU A 33 25.89 17.85 20.94
C GLU A 33 25.16 18.78 19.96
N CYS A 34 23.83 18.64 19.84
CA CYS A 34 23.03 19.37 18.86
C CYS A 34 21.88 20.14 19.50
N LEU A 35 21.52 21.28 18.90
CA LEU A 35 20.37 22.11 19.27
C LEU A 35 20.38 22.62 20.74
N PRO A 36 21.40 23.41 21.15
CA PRO A 36 21.50 23.93 22.52
C PRO A 36 20.29 24.77 22.94
N GLU A 37 19.72 25.55 22.02
CA GLU A 37 18.50 26.34 22.24
C GLU A 37 17.28 25.49 22.64
N VAL A 38 17.18 24.28 22.09
CA VAL A 38 16.07 23.35 22.39
C VAL A 38 16.27 22.71 23.74
N GLN A 39 17.52 22.43 24.11
CA GLN A 39 17.89 21.83 25.38
C GLN A 39 17.58 22.77 26.56
N GLU A 40 18.00 24.05 26.47
CA GLU A 40 17.73 25.05 27.51
C GLU A 40 16.22 25.20 27.78
N GLU A 41 15.44 25.37 26.71
CA GLU A 41 13.99 25.55 26.82
C GLU A 41 13.28 24.28 27.32
N LEU A 42 13.77 23.08 26.96
CA LEU A 42 13.28 21.81 27.51
C LEU A 42 13.52 21.72 29.02
N MET A 43 14.69 22.12 29.50
CA MET A 43 15.01 22.12 30.94
C MET A 43 14.18 23.14 31.71
N ASP A 44 13.89 24.31 31.12
CA ASP A 44 13.02 25.30 31.75
C ASP A 44 11.56 24.83 31.80
N LEU A 45 11.05 24.22 30.72
CA LEU A 45 9.72 23.60 30.72
C LEU A 45 9.64 22.41 31.69
N ARG A 46 10.72 21.65 31.84
CA ARG A 46 10.82 20.59 32.86
C ARG A 46 10.69 21.15 34.27
N ARG A 47 11.41 22.23 34.60
CA ARG A 47 11.32 22.92 35.90
C ARG A 47 9.90 23.43 36.14
N VAL A 48 9.24 23.98 35.12
CA VAL A 48 7.84 24.42 35.21
C VAL A 48 6.90 23.24 35.50
N ILE A 49 7.10 22.08 34.86
CA ILE A 49 6.30 20.89 35.13
C ILE A 49 6.55 20.35 36.53
N ASP A 50 7.81 20.33 36.97
CA ASP A 50 8.19 19.83 38.29
C ASP A 50 7.64 20.72 39.43
N SER A 51 7.68 22.03 39.25
CA SER A 51 7.06 22.99 40.19
C SER A 51 5.52 23.02 40.14
N ALA A 52 4.90 22.56 39.05
CA ALA A 52 3.44 22.57 38.92
C ALA A 52 2.78 21.62 39.93
N GLY A 53 1.90 22.16 40.76
CA GLY A 53 1.15 21.39 41.74
C GLY A 53 0.22 20.40 41.05
N GLN A 54 0.30 19.12 41.42
CA GLN A 54 -0.83 18.22 41.24
C GLN A 54 -1.86 18.59 42.29
N ASN A 55 -2.64 19.65 42.03
CA ASN A 55 -3.87 19.84 42.78
C ASN A 55 -4.79 18.67 42.40
N VAL A 56 -4.63 17.57 43.14
CA VAL A 56 -5.56 16.44 43.14
C VAL A 56 -6.91 17.08 43.41
N ARG A 57 -7.81 16.98 42.44
CA ARG A 57 -9.22 17.23 42.73
C ARG A 57 -9.56 16.28 43.87
N SER A 58 -9.70 16.80 45.08
CA SER A 58 -10.60 16.15 46.02
C SER A 58 -11.95 16.05 45.28
N PRO A 59 -12.65 14.91 45.32
CA PRO A 59 -13.99 14.81 44.76
C PRO A 59 -14.96 15.58 45.66
N THR A 60 -14.76 16.88 45.84
CA THR A 60 -15.65 17.75 46.61
C THR A 60 -16.43 18.63 45.66
N LYS A 61 -17.26 17.96 44.86
CA LYS A 61 -18.69 18.20 44.73
C LYS A 61 -19.20 17.13 43.78
N SER A 62 -19.70 16.04 44.36
CA SER A 62 -20.74 15.25 43.72
C SER A 62 -21.79 16.20 43.10
N PRO A 63 -22.48 15.82 42.00
CA PRO A 63 -23.46 16.68 41.32
C PRO A 63 -24.68 17.07 42.18
N THR A 64 -24.65 16.84 43.50
CA THR A 64 -25.81 16.87 44.38
C THR A 64 -26.19 18.25 44.88
N LYS A 65 -25.60 19.35 44.38
CA LYS A 65 -26.04 20.72 44.74
C LYS A 65 -26.17 21.68 43.56
N ASN A 66 -26.62 21.20 42.40
CA ASN A 66 -27.30 22.09 41.45
C ASN A 66 -28.81 22.04 41.74
N ARG A 67 -29.31 22.96 42.58
CA ARG A 67 -30.75 23.17 42.85
C ARG A 67 -31.59 23.35 41.57
N ALA A 68 -30.95 23.62 40.42
CA ALA A 68 -31.59 23.76 39.12
C ALA A 68 -31.99 22.43 38.44
N ILE A 69 -31.34 21.30 38.76
CA ILE A 69 -31.67 20.00 38.13
C ILE A 69 -32.99 19.44 38.68
N THR A 70 -33.34 19.75 39.93
CA THR A 70 -34.56 19.29 40.60
C THR A 70 -35.84 19.93 40.01
N MET A 71 -35.75 20.99 39.20
CA MET A 71 -36.92 21.68 38.63
C MET A 71 -37.14 21.49 37.12
N CYS A 72 -36.39 20.61 36.44
CA CYS A 72 -36.62 20.38 35.01
C CYS A 72 -37.66 19.27 34.80
N LYS A 73 -38.94 19.64 34.58
CA LYS A 73 -40.03 18.70 34.30
C LYS A 73 -40.04 18.17 32.85
N ASP A 74 -39.12 18.63 31.99
CA ASP A 74 -39.12 18.32 30.57
C ASP A 74 -37.74 17.83 30.06
N ARG A 75 -37.76 16.77 29.25
CA ARG A 75 -36.56 16.04 28.76
C ARG A 75 -35.67 16.89 27.86
N LYS A 76 -36.24 17.90 27.20
CA LYS A 76 -35.49 18.81 26.31
C LYS A 76 -34.59 19.76 27.09
N GLY A 77 -35.08 20.35 28.19
CA GLY A 77 -34.31 21.30 29.01
C GLY A 77 -33.11 20.65 29.71
N LEU A 78 -33.24 19.38 30.14
CA LEU A 78 -32.12 18.62 30.70
C LEU A 78 -31.05 18.33 29.64
N ARG A 79 -31.46 18.05 28.39
CA ARG A 79 -30.56 17.77 27.27
C ARG A 79 -29.77 19.02 26.87
N GLU A 80 -30.41 20.18 26.83
CA GLU A 80 -29.76 21.47 26.57
C GLU A 80 -28.77 21.86 27.67
N GLN A 81 -29.08 21.61 28.95
CA GLN A 81 -28.15 21.89 30.05
C GLN A 81 -26.95 20.93 30.10
N LEU A 82 -27.09 19.69 29.59
CA LEU A 82 -25.98 18.75 29.42
C LEU A 82 -25.12 19.05 28.18
N LEU A 83 -25.64 19.82 27.23
CA LEU A 83 -24.92 20.31 26.04
C LEU A 83 -24.05 21.54 26.35
N ILE A 84 -24.24 22.18 27.50
CA ILE A 84 -23.35 23.25 27.96
C ILE A 84 -21.98 22.61 28.26
N PRO A 85 -20.91 22.98 27.53
CA PRO A 85 -19.59 22.43 27.78
C PRO A 85 -19.19 22.82 29.21
N ASN A 86 -18.94 21.83 30.06
CA ASN A 86 -18.25 22.09 31.31
C ASN A 86 -16.89 22.71 30.95
N VAL A 87 -16.71 23.99 31.26
CA VAL A 87 -15.42 24.67 31.16
C VAL A 87 -14.47 23.91 32.08
N ARG A 88 -13.66 23.02 31.50
CA ARG A 88 -12.61 22.33 32.24
C ARG A 88 -11.59 23.39 32.63
N ILE A 89 -11.59 23.74 33.92
CA ILE A 89 -10.47 24.47 34.51
C ILE A 89 -9.29 23.52 34.46
N GLU A 90 -8.32 23.83 33.58
CA GLU A 90 -7.08 23.07 33.44
C GLU A 90 -6.26 23.21 34.72
N ASN A 91 -5.83 22.07 35.28
CA ASN A 91 -4.90 22.08 36.40
C ASN A 91 -3.57 22.73 35.98
N GLU A 92 -2.80 23.28 36.93
CA GLU A 92 -1.48 23.89 36.65
C GLU A 92 -0.56 22.93 35.87
N PHE A 93 -0.58 21.64 36.23
CA PHE A 93 0.12 20.58 35.49
C PHE A 93 -0.42 20.38 34.07
N GLU A 94 -1.73 20.43 33.85
CA GLU A 94 -2.32 20.27 32.52
C GLU A 94 -1.92 21.44 31.60
N GLN A 95 -1.87 22.66 32.15
CA GLN A 95 -1.38 23.83 31.43
C GLN A 95 0.12 23.71 31.11
N ALA A 96 0.94 23.28 32.07
CA ALA A 96 2.37 23.05 31.87
C ALA A 96 2.65 21.96 30.82
N ARG A 97 1.90 20.85 30.86
CA ARG A 97 1.97 19.78 29.86
C ARG A 97 1.56 20.27 28.48
N SER A 98 0.46 21.02 28.37
CA SER A 98 0.02 21.61 27.11
C SER A 98 1.07 22.56 26.53
N LYS A 99 1.75 23.36 27.37
CA LYS A 99 2.87 24.22 26.94
C LYS A 99 4.03 23.40 26.38
N LEU A 100 4.47 22.35 27.09
CA LEU A 100 5.54 21.46 26.61
C LEU A 100 5.18 20.81 25.28
N LEU A 101 4.00 20.21 25.16
CA LEU A 101 3.59 19.54 23.93
C LEU A 101 3.45 20.52 22.76
N ASN A 102 2.94 21.73 23.00
CA ASN A 102 2.86 22.76 21.98
C ASN A 102 4.26 23.22 21.53
N TYR A 103 5.20 23.36 22.47
CA TYR A 103 6.60 23.67 22.16
C TYR A 103 7.24 22.57 21.30
N LEU A 104 7.15 21.31 21.74
CA LEU A 104 7.68 20.17 20.98
C LEU A 104 7.07 20.09 19.57
N LYS A 105 5.76 20.31 19.45
CA LYS A 105 5.08 20.29 18.16
C LYS A 105 5.55 21.42 17.25
N LYS A 106 5.50 22.67 17.69
CA LYS A 106 5.72 23.85 16.83
C LYS A 106 7.18 24.21 16.66
N ASN A 107 7.95 24.18 17.73
CA ASN A 107 9.31 24.72 17.78
C ASN A 107 10.37 23.66 17.51
N VAL A 108 10.06 22.38 17.75
CA VAL A 108 10.99 21.27 17.51
C VAL A 108 10.58 20.48 16.26
N PHE A 109 9.49 19.72 16.32
CA PHE A 109 9.14 18.78 15.26
C PHE A 109 8.80 19.46 13.93
N LEU A 110 7.95 20.49 13.94
CA LEU A 110 7.61 21.20 12.69
C LEU A 110 8.76 22.05 12.12
N LYS A 111 9.75 22.40 12.94
CA LYS A 111 10.93 23.18 12.51
C LYS A 111 12.01 22.28 11.92
N PHE A 112 12.31 21.16 12.56
CA PHE A 112 13.45 20.31 12.21
C PHE A 112 13.07 19.02 11.48
N LEU A 113 11.89 18.44 11.74
CA LEU A 113 11.44 17.19 11.10
C LEU A 113 10.57 17.48 9.87
N VAL A 114 11.12 18.27 8.96
CA VAL A 114 10.42 18.62 7.72
C VAL A 114 10.76 17.60 6.64
N SER A 115 9.81 17.33 5.74
CA SER A 115 10.05 16.45 4.60
C SER A 115 11.24 16.98 3.79
N PRO A 116 12.32 16.21 3.60
CA PRO A 116 13.46 16.70 2.85
C PRO A 116 13.12 17.14 1.42
N SER A 117 12.04 16.61 0.84
CA SER A 117 11.58 16.96 -0.52
C SER A 117 11.11 18.40 -0.69
N ILE A 118 10.88 19.15 0.39
CA ILE A 118 10.54 20.57 0.30
C ILE A 118 11.78 21.49 0.27
N LEU A 119 12.97 20.92 0.49
CA LEU A 119 14.22 21.67 0.48
C LEU A 119 14.73 21.78 -0.97
N PRO A 120 15.30 22.94 -1.35
CA PRO A 120 15.92 23.07 -2.65
C PRO A 120 17.11 22.12 -2.79
N LEU A 121 17.29 21.54 -3.98
CA LEU A 121 18.41 20.65 -4.32
C LEU A 121 18.51 19.37 -3.45
N HIS A 122 17.40 18.92 -2.85
CA HIS A 122 17.36 17.69 -2.07
C HIS A 122 17.64 16.44 -2.94
N GLU A 123 17.40 16.53 -4.24
CA GLU A 123 17.60 15.46 -5.23
C GLU A 123 19.08 15.05 -5.38
N VAL A 124 20.02 15.93 -4.99
CA VAL A 124 21.45 15.62 -4.98
C VAL A 124 21.79 14.64 -3.85
N PHE A 125 21.08 14.74 -2.73
CA PHE A 125 21.33 13.94 -1.52
C PHE A 125 20.39 12.74 -1.39
N LEU A 126 19.23 12.78 -2.04
CA LEU A 126 18.18 11.78 -1.93
C LEU A 126 17.89 11.12 -3.28
N ILE A 127 17.90 9.79 -3.28
CA ILE A 127 17.59 8.99 -4.46
C ILE A 127 16.17 8.45 -4.34
N ASP A 128 15.23 9.06 -5.06
CA ASP A 128 13.84 8.56 -5.18
C ASP A 128 13.61 7.79 -6.49
N ASN A 129 14.51 6.85 -6.82
CA ASN A 129 14.41 6.10 -8.06
C ASN A 129 13.72 4.75 -7.84
N VAL A 130 12.39 4.74 -7.89
CA VAL A 130 11.57 3.50 -7.85
C VAL A 130 11.96 2.52 -8.97
N SER A 131 12.46 3.02 -10.10
CA SER A 131 12.93 2.16 -11.20
C SER A 131 14.21 1.40 -10.84
N ALA A 132 15.06 1.92 -9.95
CA ALA A 132 16.23 1.19 -9.45
C ALA A 132 15.81 -0.06 -8.68
N LYS A 133 14.68 -0.02 -7.96
CA LYS A 133 14.12 -1.20 -7.28
C LYS A 133 13.84 -2.35 -8.25
N ARG A 134 13.33 -2.07 -9.45
CA ARG A 134 13.09 -3.11 -10.48
C ARG A 134 14.37 -3.70 -11.06
N ARG A 135 15.47 -2.93 -11.05
CA ARG A 135 16.80 -3.41 -11.46
C ARG A 135 17.45 -4.29 -10.39
N ILE A 136 17.14 -4.04 -9.12
CA ILE A 136 17.65 -4.83 -7.99
C ILE A 136 16.81 -6.10 -7.80
N VAL A 137 15.49 -5.97 -7.78
CA VAL A 137 14.55 -7.08 -7.60
C VAL A 137 14.03 -7.51 -8.97
N GLY A 138 14.69 -8.50 -9.57
CA GLY A 138 14.27 -9.09 -10.83
C GLY A 138 12.94 -9.82 -10.72
N ALA A 139 12.00 -9.51 -11.62
CA ALA A 139 10.71 -10.20 -11.73
C ALA A 139 10.51 -10.80 -13.14
N PRO A 140 11.38 -11.74 -13.58
CA PRO A 140 11.39 -12.23 -14.96
C PRO A 140 10.07 -12.92 -15.36
N ARG A 141 9.44 -13.65 -14.43
CA ARG A 141 8.15 -14.31 -14.69
C ARG A 141 7.04 -13.29 -15.01
N ALA A 142 6.98 -12.19 -14.25
CA ALA A 142 6.00 -11.13 -14.49
C ALA A 142 6.23 -10.48 -15.86
N ALA A 143 7.49 -10.19 -16.20
CA ALA A 143 7.84 -9.62 -17.49
C ALA A 143 7.45 -10.52 -18.67
N VAL A 144 7.77 -11.82 -18.60
CA VAL A 144 7.40 -12.81 -19.63
C VAL A 144 5.89 -12.98 -19.71
N HIS A 145 5.20 -13.03 -18.57
CA HIS A 145 3.73 -13.11 -18.55
C HIS A 145 3.11 -11.89 -19.23
N THR A 146 3.53 -10.67 -18.87
CA THR A 146 3.03 -9.45 -19.52
C THR A 146 3.36 -9.44 -21.02
N ALA A 147 4.53 -9.92 -21.43
CA ALA A 147 4.93 -9.94 -22.84
C ALA A 147 4.06 -10.89 -23.68
N LEU A 148 3.79 -12.08 -23.16
CA LEU A 148 2.97 -13.09 -23.84
C LEU A 148 1.46 -12.79 -23.74
N HIS A 149 1.02 -12.11 -22.69
CA HIS A 149 -0.39 -11.78 -22.46
C HIS A 149 -0.80 -10.47 -23.14
N ASN A 150 0.06 -9.45 -23.15
CA ASN A 150 -0.19 -8.16 -23.79
C ASN A 150 1.07 -7.70 -24.57
N PRO A 151 1.27 -8.21 -25.79
CA PRO A 151 2.45 -7.88 -26.59
C PRO A 151 2.54 -6.37 -26.93
N HIS A 152 1.41 -5.67 -27.01
CA HIS A 152 1.38 -4.22 -27.25
C HIS A 152 2.14 -3.44 -26.16
N HIS A 153 2.19 -3.94 -24.92
CA HIS A 153 2.93 -3.28 -23.83
C HIS A 153 4.42 -3.06 -24.17
N TYR A 154 5.02 -3.98 -24.92
CA TYR A 154 6.44 -3.89 -25.31
C TYR A 154 6.63 -3.49 -26.77
N LEU A 155 5.78 -3.99 -27.69
CA LEU A 155 5.91 -3.72 -29.12
C LEU A 155 5.35 -2.36 -29.53
N GLN A 156 4.43 -1.80 -28.75
CA GLN A 156 3.79 -0.50 -29.02
C GLN A 156 3.18 -0.39 -30.43
N CYS A 157 2.73 -1.51 -30.99
CA CYS A 157 2.13 -1.56 -32.33
C CYS A 157 0.62 -1.30 -32.29
N ASP A 158 0.07 -0.69 -33.34
CA ASP A 158 -1.37 -0.39 -33.40
C ASP A 158 -2.25 -1.64 -33.52
N CYS A 159 -1.73 -2.72 -34.11
CA CYS A 159 -2.50 -3.91 -34.43
C CYS A 159 -2.78 -4.85 -33.25
N CYS A 160 -2.00 -4.79 -32.16
CA CYS A 160 -2.12 -5.71 -31.01
C CYS A 160 -2.79 -5.06 -29.79
N LYS A 161 -3.46 -3.92 -29.95
CA LYS A 161 -4.09 -3.20 -28.85
C LYS A 161 -5.36 -3.91 -28.40
N ILE A 162 -5.32 -4.51 -27.21
CA ILE A 162 -6.46 -5.18 -26.58
C ILE A 162 -7.31 -4.20 -25.76
N SER A 163 -8.63 -4.41 -25.76
CA SER A 163 -9.59 -3.68 -24.93
C SER A 163 -9.86 -4.38 -23.61
N SER A 164 -9.67 -5.70 -23.56
CA SER A 164 -9.83 -6.53 -22.35
C SER A 164 -8.74 -7.59 -22.24
N ASP A 165 -8.40 -8.00 -21.02
CA ASP A 165 -7.32 -8.97 -20.76
C ASP A 165 -7.60 -10.36 -21.39
N GLY A 166 -8.87 -10.74 -21.53
CA GLY A 166 -9.27 -12.00 -22.18
C GLY A 166 -9.23 -11.98 -23.71
N GLU A 167 -9.05 -10.82 -24.36
CA GLU A 167 -9.17 -10.71 -25.80
C GLU A 167 -7.96 -11.31 -26.54
N ILE A 168 -8.22 -12.16 -27.55
CA ILE A 168 -7.19 -12.73 -28.42
C ILE A 168 -7.36 -12.17 -29.83
N LEU A 169 -6.37 -11.40 -30.29
CA LEU A 169 -6.39 -10.79 -31.63
C LEU A 169 -5.57 -11.65 -32.62
N PRO A 170 -6.01 -11.81 -33.87
CA PRO A 170 -5.31 -12.57 -34.89
C PRO A 170 -3.98 -11.94 -35.33
N THR A 171 -3.83 -10.64 -35.09
CA THR A 171 -2.65 -9.83 -35.39
C THR A 171 -1.51 -10.00 -34.38
N MET A 172 -1.77 -10.67 -33.26
CA MET A 172 -0.74 -10.95 -32.25
C MET A 172 0.31 -11.95 -32.76
N PRO A 173 1.54 -11.91 -32.22
CA PRO A 173 2.51 -12.98 -32.47
C PRO A 173 1.96 -14.36 -32.09
N ASP A 174 2.29 -15.39 -32.89
CA ASP A 174 1.76 -16.75 -32.71
C ASP A 174 1.94 -17.29 -31.29
N VAL A 175 3.11 -17.07 -30.69
CA VAL A 175 3.40 -17.48 -29.31
C VAL A 175 2.48 -16.83 -28.29
N CYS A 176 2.02 -15.60 -28.52
CA CYS A 176 1.07 -14.90 -27.64
C CYS A 176 -0.35 -15.48 -27.78
N ILE A 177 -0.78 -15.81 -29.00
CA ILE A 177 -2.07 -16.45 -29.26
C ILE A 177 -2.10 -17.83 -28.59
N VAL A 178 -1.10 -18.66 -28.87
CA VAL A 178 -0.93 -19.99 -28.29
C VAL A 178 -0.84 -19.90 -26.76
N TYR A 179 -0.17 -18.89 -26.23
CA TYR A 179 -0.16 -18.61 -24.79
C TYR A 179 -1.55 -18.23 -24.26
N LYS A 180 -2.34 -17.36 -24.87
CA LYS A 180 -3.67 -17.07 -24.32
C LYS A 180 -4.57 -18.31 -24.30
N LEU A 181 -4.56 -19.11 -25.36
CA LEU A 181 -5.26 -20.40 -25.42
C LEU A 181 -4.80 -21.40 -24.35
N HIS A 182 -3.50 -21.42 -24.02
CA HIS A 182 -2.97 -22.31 -22.96
C HIS A 182 -3.49 -21.93 -21.56
N LEU A 183 -3.82 -20.65 -21.32
CA LEU A 183 -4.35 -20.18 -20.04
C LEU A 183 -5.79 -20.63 -19.83
N GLU A 184 -6.59 -20.64 -20.89
CA GLU A 184 -7.99 -21.10 -20.92
C GLU A 184 -8.10 -22.63 -20.84
N SER A 185 -7.02 -23.33 -21.20
CA SER A 185 -6.95 -24.79 -21.19
C SER A 185 -6.74 -25.38 -19.79
N GLY A 186 -7.17 -26.64 -19.63
CA GLY A 186 -6.93 -27.43 -18.43
C GLY A 186 -5.47 -27.88 -18.23
N VAL A 187 -5.24 -28.75 -17.24
CA VAL A 187 -3.90 -29.26 -16.89
C VAL A 187 -3.30 -30.11 -18.02
N LEU A 188 -4.13 -30.84 -18.75
CA LEU A 188 -3.75 -31.61 -19.94
C LEU A 188 -4.42 -30.98 -21.15
N ILE A 189 -3.63 -30.59 -22.14
CA ILE A 189 -4.08 -29.90 -23.35
C ILE A 189 -3.96 -30.89 -24.51
N ASN A 190 -5.05 -31.11 -25.23
CA ASN A 190 -5.04 -31.89 -26.47
C ASN A 190 -4.38 -31.07 -27.57
N MET A 191 -3.33 -31.61 -28.21
CA MET A 191 -2.57 -30.90 -29.24
C MET A 191 -3.42 -30.57 -30.47
N TYR A 192 -4.36 -31.44 -30.83
CA TYR A 192 -5.21 -31.22 -32.01
C TYR A 192 -6.21 -30.09 -31.77
N ASP A 193 -6.94 -30.12 -30.65
CA ASP A 193 -7.93 -29.07 -30.32
C ASP A 193 -7.25 -27.70 -30.15
N TRP A 194 -6.03 -27.69 -29.60
CA TRP A 194 -5.24 -26.48 -29.46
C TRP A 194 -4.78 -25.92 -30.81
N LEU A 195 -4.35 -26.78 -31.74
CA LEU A 195 -4.04 -26.40 -33.12
C LEU A 195 -5.27 -25.84 -33.83
N GLN A 196 -6.42 -26.51 -33.74
CA GLN A 196 -7.65 -26.05 -34.36
C GLN A 196 -8.10 -24.69 -33.82
N SER A 197 -7.99 -24.48 -32.51
CA SER A 197 -8.28 -23.18 -31.88
C SER A 197 -7.35 -22.07 -32.39
N PHE A 198 -6.06 -22.38 -32.56
CA PHE A 198 -5.09 -21.44 -33.14
C PHE A 198 -5.41 -21.10 -34.60
N VAL A 199 -5.70 -22.10 -35.44
CA VAL A 199 -6.07 -21.90 -36.86
C VAL A 199 -7.35 -21.06 -36.98
N THR A 200 -8.34 -21.36 -36.16
CA THR A 200 -9.64 -20.66 -36.08
C THR A 200 -9.50 -19.16 -35.79
N ILE A 201 -8.43 -18.76 -35.08
CA ILE A 201 -8.10 -17.36 -34.79
C ILE A 201 -7.31 -16.75 -35.95
N VAL A 202 -6.22 -17.38 -36.39
CA VAL A 202 -5.26 -16.80 -37.34
C VAL A 202 -5.79 -16.78 -38.77
N SER A 203 -6.57 -17.79 -39.16
CA SER A 203 -7.16 -17.94 -40.49
C SER A 203 -8.65 -18.30 -40.37
N PRO A 204 -9.53 -17.31 -40.08
CA PRO A 204 -10.95 -17.57 -39.92
C PRO A 204 -11.62 -18.07 -41.20
N GLU A 205 -11.02 -17.82 -42.38
CA GLU A 205 -11.50 -18.29 -43.68
C GLU A 205 -11.30 -19.80 -43.89
N ASP A 206 -10.42 -20.44 -43.12
CA ASP A 206 -10.17 -21.88 -43.19
C ASP A 206 -11.12 -22.71 -42.31
N ARG A 207 -12.05 -22.07 -41.59
CA ARG A 207 -13.01 -22.75 -40.69
C ARG A 207 -13.98 -23.69 -41.40
N ASP A 208 -14.28 -23.45 -42.68
CA ASP A 208 -15.25 -24.24 -43.47
C ASP A 208 -14.58 -25.30 -44.38
N LYS A 209 -13.24 -25.40 -44.35
CA LYS A 209 -12.50 -26.46 -45.05
C LYS A 209 -12.47 -27.70 -44.16
N ASP A 210 -12.45 -28.89 -44.76
CA ASP A 210 -12.39 -30.18 -44.04
C ASP A 210 -11.35 -30.11 -42.90
N ASP A 211 -11.83 -30.10 -41.65
CA ASP A 211 -11.05 -29.86 -40.40
C ASP A 211 -9.78 -30.71 -40.32
N ARG A 212 -9.76 -31.82 -41.07
CA ARG A 212 -8.66 -32.79 -41.14
C ARG A 212 -7.45 -32.30 -41.94
N LYS A 213 -7.57 -31.22 -42.72
CA LYS A 213 -6.49 -30.67 -43.56
C LYS A 213 -6.15 -29.24 -43.16
N VAL A 214 -5.40 -29.12 -42.06
CA VAL A 214 -4.75 -27.87 -41.69
C VAL A 214 -3.64 -27.54 -42.69
N ASP A 215 -3.53 -26.28 -43.10
CA ASP A 215 -2.41 -25.81 -43.92
C ASP A 215 -1.06 -26.17 -43.25
N PRO A 216 -0.14 -26.87 -43.94
CA PRO A 216 1.17 -27.21 -43.41
C PRO A 216 1.94 -26.00 -42.83
N ALA A 217 1.76 -24.80 -43.40
CA ALA A 217 2.42 -23.60 -42.89
C ALA A 217 1.86 -23.18 -41.51
N LEU A 218 0.54 -23.23 -41.32
CA LEU A 218 -0.10 -22.97 -40.03
C LEU A 218 0.29 -24.04 -38.99
N GLN A 219 0.37 -25.30 -39.39
CA GLN A 219 0.83 -26.39 -38.51
C GLN A 219 2.27 -26.17 -38.05
N ALA A 220 3.16 -25.72 -38.95
CA ALA A 220 4.55 -25.41 -38.62
C ALA A 220 4.67 -24.21 -37.66
N ARG A 221 3.89 -23.14 -37.89
CA ARG A 221 3.80 -21.96 -37.01
C ARG A 221 3.34 -22.33 -35.60
N PHE A 222 2.26 -23.10 -35.51
CA PHE A 222 1.76 -23.61 -34.22
C PHE A 222 2.82 -24.45 -33.51
N THR A 223 3.43 -25.40 -34.21
CA THR A 223 4.46 -26.29 -33.62
C THR A 223 5.67 -25.51 -33.11
N ARG A 224 6.08 -24.45 -33.83
CA ARG A 224 7.11 -23.52 -33.38
C ARG A 224 6.69 -22.80 -32.10
N ALA A 225 5.49 -22.21 -32.07
CA ALA A 225 4.98 -21.52 -30.88
C ALA A 225 4.88 -22.44 -29.65
N VAL A 226 4.44 -23.69 -29.83
CA VAL A 226 4.41 -24.70 -28.76
C VAL A 226 5.83 -25.04 -28.29
N SER A 227 6.79 -25.15 -29.20
CA SER A 227 8.20 -25.38 -28.86
C SER A 227 8.81 -24.23 -28.07
N GLU A 228 8.47 -22.97 -28.40
CA GLU A 228 8.87 -21.79 -27.65
C GLU A 228 8.26 -21.80 -26.23
N LEU A 229 6.97 -22.15 -26.07
CA LEU A 229 6.35 -22.31 -24.75
C LEU A 229 6.94 -23.47 -23.94
N GLN A 230 7.33 -24.56 -24.60
CA GLN A 230 8.03 -25.68 -23.95
C GLN A 230 9.41 -25.24 -23.46
N PHE A 231 10.16 -24.50 -24.28
CA PHE A 231 11.46 -23.95 -23.91
C PHE A 231 11.37 -23.00 -22.71
N LEU A 232 10.34 -22.16 -22.66
CA LEU A 232 10.05 -21.26 -21.54
C LEU A 232 9.50 -21.99 -20.29
N GLY A 233 9.21 -23.29 -20.38
CA GLY A 233 8.73 -24.09 -19.27
C GLY A 233 7.25 -23.91 -18.93
N PHE A 234 6.41 -23.44 -19.87
CA PHE A 234 4.96 -23.36 -19.68
C PHE A 234 4.25 -24.70 -19.90
N VAL A 235 4.79 -25.52 -20.81
CA VAL A 235 4.23 -26.83 -21.18
C VAL A 235 5.33 -27.90 -21.27
N LYS A 236 4.93 -29.17 -21.16
CA LYS A 236 5.80 -30.33 -21.33
C LYS A 236 5.04 -31.47 -22.03
N ALA A 237 5.74 -32.27 -22.83
CA ALA A 237 5.16 -33.49 -23.39
C ALA A 237 4.59 -34.41 -22.29
N SER A 238 3.34 -34.83 -22.43
CA SER A 238 2.70 -35.73 -21.48
C SER A 238 3.11 -37.18 -21.76
N LYS A 239 3.45 -37.93 -20.70
CA LYS A 239 3.61 -39.39 -20.77
C LYS A 239 2.30 -40.15 -20.46
N LYS A 240 1.26 -39.43 -19.99
CA LYS A 240 0.01 -40.04 -19.50
C LYS A 240 -0.98 -40.32 -20.62
N LYS A 241 -0.99 -39.49 -21.66
CA LYS A 241 -1.92 -39.59 -22.79
C LYS A 241 -1.18 -39.17 -24.06
N THR A 242 -1.32 -39.96 -25.12
CA THR A 242 -0.78 -39.66 -26.44
C THR A 242 -1.41 -38.36 -26.96
N ASP A 243 -0.64 -37.57 -27.71
CA ASP A 243 -1.10 -36.32 -28.33
C ASP A 243 -1.52 -35.21 -27.35
N HIS A 244 -1.09 -35.31 -26.09
CA HIS A 244 -1.35 -34.29 -25.08
C HIS A 244 -0.06 -33.66 -24.55
N VAL A 245 -0.14 -32.38 -24.19
CA VAL A 245 0.88 -31.69 -23.40
C VAL A 245 0.34 -31.36 -22.02
N ALA A 246 1.22 -31.39 -21.02
CA ALA A 246 0.91 -31.02 -19.65
C ALA A 246 1.32 -29.57 -19.41
N ARG A 247 0.40 -28.77 -18.85
CA ARG A 247 0.67 -27.41 -18.40
C ARG A 247 1.47 -27.44 -17.09
N LEU A 248 2.52 -26.64 -17.00
CA LEU A 248 3.41 -26.59 -15.83
C LEU A 248 3.14 -25.39 -14.92
N THR A 249 2.38 -24.40 -15.39
CA THR A 249 2.09 -23.17 -14.65
C THR A 249 0.71 -23.18 -14.01
N TRP A 250 0.67 -22.79 -12.74
CA TRP A 250 -0.56 -22.52 -12.00
C TRP A 250 -1.10 -21.14 -12.35
N GLY A 251 -2.42 -21.05 -12.55
CA GLY A 251 -3.13 -19.84 -12.93
C GLY A 251 -4.40 -20.20 -13.69
N ARG A 252 -5.44 -20.65 -12.99
CA ARG A 252 -6.78 -20.25 -13.45
C ARG A 252 -6.79 -18.74 -13.21
N THR A 253 -7.15 -17.97 -14.23
CA THR A 253 -7.59 -16.59 -14.04
C THR A 253 -8.60 -16.60 -12.89
N CYS A 254 -8.22 -16.03 -11.74
CA CYS A 254 -9.18 -15.61 -10.73
C CYS A 254 -9.73 -14.26 -11.16
#